data_AF-A0A2P5MXU1-F1
#
_entry.id   AF-A0A2P5MXU1-F1
#
_cell.length_a   1.000
_cell.length_b   1.000
_cell.length_c   1.000
_cell.angle_alpha   90.00
_cell.angle_beta   90.00
_cell.angle_gamma   90.00
#
_symmetry.space_group_name_H-M   'P 1'
#
loop_
_entity.id
_entity.type
_entity.pdbx_description
1 polymer ?
#
loop_
_entity_poly.entity_id
_entity_poly.type
_entity_poly.pdbx_seq_one_letter_code
_entity_poly.pdbx_strand_id
1 'polypeptide(L)'
;MNDGNGLYVVIKTNSAKWWRLDYSIDGKRKTLSLGVYLETGLADARRKAEEGRVNVAAGIDPSYTRKEVRIPPKITSRNNQP
;
A
#
# COMPACT_ATOMS: atom_id res chain seq x y z
N MET A 1 6.26 14.98 -12.93
CA MET A 1 4.82 14.69 -13.06
C MET A 1 4.53 13.51 -12.17
N ASN A 2 3.86 13.71 -11.04
CA ASN A 2 3.51 12.66 -10.09
C ASN A 2 2.11 12.17 -10.48
N ASP A 3 1.86 10.86 -10.54
CA ASP A 3 0.55 10.27 -10.92
C ASP A 3 -0.55 10.49 -9.85
N GLY A 4 -0.50 11.63 -9.16
CA GLY A 4 -1.58 12.24 -8.38
C GLY A 4 -1.85 11.64 -7.00
N ASN A 5 -1.42 10.41 -6.74
CA ASN A 5 -2.06 9.63 -5.66
C ASN A 5 -1.11 9.06 -4.60
N GLY A 6 0.17 9.45 -4.61
CA GLY A 6 1.15 9.12 -3.55
C GLY A 6 1.46 7.63 -3.38
N LEU A 7 0.85 6.73 -4.16
CA LEU A 7 1.05 5.29 -4.12
C LEU A 7 2.21 4.88 -5.02
N TYR A 8 3.21 4.18 -4.47
CA TYR A 8 4.36 3.68 -5.21
C TYR A 8 4.86 2.34 -4.64
N VAL A 9 5.67 1.64 -5.42
CA VAL A 9 6.38 0.43 -4.98
C VAL A 9 7.83 0.81 -4.67
N VAL A 10 8.27 0.52 -3.46
CA VAL A 10 9.70 0.56 -3.11
C VAL A 10 10.29 -0.81 -3.41
N ILE A 11 11.35 -0.83 -4.23
CA ILE A 11 12.14 -2.02 -4.54
C ILE A 11 13.48 -1.87 -3.84
N LYS A 12 13.83 -2.82 -2.96
CA LYS A 12 15.19 -2.90 -2.39
C LYS A 12 16.10 -3.78 -3.24
N THR A 13 17.41 -3.60 -3.06
CA THR A 13 18.48 -4.39 -3.69
C THR A 13 18.28 -5.91 -3.55
N ASN A 14 17.67 -6.36 -2.45
CA ASN A 14 17.36 -7.77 -2.21
C ASN A 14 16.06 -8.24 -2.91
N SER A 15 15.61 -7.56 -3.97
CA SER A 15 14.34 -7.83 -4.67
C SER A 15 13.06 -7.73 -3.83
N ALA A 16 13.17 -7.27 -2.57
CA ALA A 16 12.01 -7.04 -1.72
C ALA A 16 11.23 -5.83 -2.22
N LYS A 17 9.91 -6.02 -2.42
CA LYS A 17 9.01 -5.00 -2.96
C LYS A 17 7.90 -4.68 -1.95
N TRP A 18 7.69 -3.41 -1.68
CA TRP A 18 6.62 -2.95 -0.77
C TRP A 18 5.79 -1.83 -1.37
N TRP A 19 4.49 -1.89 -1.14
CA TRP A 19 3.59 -0.78 -1.41
C TRP A 19 3.75 0.30 -0.35
N ARG A 20 3.97 1.53 -0.81
CA ARG A 20 4.06 2.74 0.01
C ARG A 20 3.04 3.75 -0.47
N LEU A 21 2.46 4.48 0.48
CA LEU A 21 1.61 5.63 0.22
C LEU A 21 2.20 6.82 0.96
N ASP A 22 2.63 7.84 0.22
CA ASP A 22 2.96 9.14 0.78
C ASP A 22 1.68 9.98 0.91
N TYR A 23 1.47 10.54 2.09
CA TYR A 23 0.33 11.38 2.42
C TYR A 23 0.77 12.54 3.32
N SER A 24 -0.07 13.57 3.43
CA SER A 24 0.16 14.69 4.34
C SER A 24 -1.04 14.82 5.28
N ILE A 25 -0.78 14.86 6.57
CA ILE A 25 -1.80 15.08 7.60
C ILE A 25 -1.24 16.08 8.59
N ASP A 26 -2.05 17.05 9.01
CA ASP A 26 -1.67 18.01 10.05
C ASP A 26 -0.37 18.79 9.70
N GLY A 27 -0.22 19.13 8.42
CA GLY A 27 0.97 19.81 7.88
C GLY A 27 2.23 18.94 7.79
N LYS A 28 2.17 17.66 8.16
CA LYS A 28 3.31 16.74 8.17
C LYS A 28 3.19 15.69 7.07
N ARG A 29 4.25 15.52 6.29
CA ARG A 29 4.36 14.41 5.33
C ARG A 29 4.70 13.13 6.07
N LYS A 30 3.98 12.06 5.75
CA LYS A 30 4.17 10.71 6.30
C LYS A 30 4.07 9.68 5.19
N THR A 31 4.65 8.51 5.43
CA THR A 31 4.63 7.37 4.51
C THR A 31 4.00 6.17 5.18
N LEU A 32 2.90 5.66 4.62
CA LEU A 32 2.21 4.45 5.04
C LEU A 32 2.75 3.23 4.27
N SER A 33 2.97 2.12 4.96
CA SER A 33 3.24 0.83 4.32
C SER A 33 1.92 0.10 4.10
N LEU A 34 1.59 -0.25 2.85
CA LEU A 34 0.33 -0.93 2.51
C LEU A 34 0.46 -2.45 2.40
N GLY A 35 1.69 -2.97 2.35
CA GLY A 35 1.97 -4.41 2.32
C GLY A 35 3.16 -4.78 1.44
N VAL A 36 3.52 -6.07 1.44
CA VAL A 36 4.50 -6.65 0.51
C VAL A 36 3.83 -6.83 -0.85
N TYR A 37 4.51 -6.48 -1.93
CA TYR A 37 3.97 -6.54 -3.30
C TYR A 37 3.52 -7.94 -3.73
N LEU A 38 4.20 -9.00 -3.25
CA LEU A 38 3.84 -10.38 -3.57
C LEU A 38 2.58 -10.85 -2.85
N GLU A 39 2.29 -10.30 -1.67
CA GLU A 39 1.13 -10.67 -0.85
C GLU A 39 -0.07 -9.77 -1.10
N THR A 40 0.18 -8.51 -1.46
CA THR A 40 -0.83 -7.48 -1.72
C THR A 40 -0.83 -7.17 -3.22
N GLY A 41 -1.86 -7.60 -3.93
CA GLY A 41 -2.03 -7.25 -5.34
C GLY A 41 -2.22 -5.74 -5.55
N LEU A 42 -2.05 -5.26 -6.78
CA LEU A 42 -2.22 -3.85 -7.13
C LEU A 42 -3.62 -3.31 -6.77
N ALA A 43 -4.66 -4.13 -6.98
CA ALA A 43 -6.04 -3.75 -6.64
C ALA A 43 -6.23 -3.53 -5.13
N ASP A 44 -5.69 -4.44 -4.30
CA ASP A 44 -5.73 -4.28 -2.85
C ASP A 44 -4.89 -3.10 -2.38
N ALA A 45 -3.71 -2.87 -2.97
CA ALA A 45 -2.89 -1.72 -2.67
C ALA A 45 -3.63 -0.40 -2.98
N ARG A 46 -4.36 -0.33 -4.11
CA ARG A 46 -5.19 0.83 -4.46
C ARG A 46 -6.34 1.04 -3.48
N ARG A 47 -7.03 -0.04 -3.09
CA ARG A 47 -8.11 0.04 -2.09
C ARG A 47 -7.60 0.55 -0.74
N LYS A 48 -6.50 -0.03 -0.22
CA LYS A 48 -5.89 0.43 1.03
C LYS A 48 -5.35 1.87 0.94
N ALA A 49 -4.87 2.27 -0.25
CA ALA A 49 -4.45 3.64 -0.47
C ALA A 49 -5.63 4.62 -0.41
N GLU A 50 -6.76 4.25 -0.99
CA GLU A 50 -7.99 5.03 -0.93
C GLU A 50 -8.53 5.15 0.49
N GLU A 51 -8.65 4.03 1.21
CA GLU A 51 -9.02 4.02 2.64
C GLU A 51 -8.07 4.92 3.47
N GLY A 52 -6.77 4.85 3.18
CA GLY A 52 -5.78 5.71 3.80
C GLY A 52 -6.03 7.20 3.52
N ARG A 53 -6.37 7.56 2.28
CA ARG A 53 -6.72 8.94 1.91
C ARG A 53 -8.00 9.43 2.58
N VAL A 54 -9.03 8.59 2.65
CA VAL A 54 -10.30 8.92 3.32
C VAL A 54 -10.06 9.21 4.81
N ASN A 55 -9.24 8.39 5.48
CA ASN A 55 -8.86 8.63 6.87
C ASN A 55 -8.10 9.95 7.03
N VAL A 56 -7.12 10.22 6.16
CA VAL A 56 -6.36 11.49 6.19
C VAL A 56 -7.27 12.70 5.99
N ALA A 57 -8.23 12.61 5.07
CA ALA A 57 -9.23 13.66 4.85
C ALA A 57 -10.14 13.87 6.07
N ALA A 58 -10.40 12.82 6.85
CA ALA A 58 -11.10 12.90 8.14
C ALA A 58 -10.21 13.35 9.31
N GLY A 59 -8.93 13.67 9.08
CA GLY A 59 -7.98 14.01 10.14
C GLY A 59 -7.51 12.80 10.98
N ILE A 60 -7.77 11.58 10.50
CA ILE A 60 -7.38 10.32 11.14
C ILE A 60 -6.10 9.81 10.48
N ASP A 61 -5.08 9.51 11.29
CA ASP A 61 -3.84 8.93 10.78
C ASP A 61 -4.05 7.44 10.40
N PRO A 62 -3.93 7.08 9.12
CA PRO A 62 -4.23 5.73 8.63
C PRO A 62 -3.19 4.67 9.06
N SER A 63 -2.07 5.07 9.67
CA SER A 63 -1.10 4.12 10.22
C SER A 63 -1.65 3.32 11.40
N TYR A 64 -2.64 3.88 12.12
CA TYR A 64 -3.27 3.21 13.27
C TYR A 64 -4.33 2.17 12.86
N THR A 65 -4.96 2.33 11.70
CA THR A 65 -6.08 1.49 11.22
C THR A 65 -5.63 0.16 10.60
N ARG A 66 -4.32 -0.09 10.48
CA ARG A 66 -3.74 -1.25 9.77
C ARG A 66 -3.98 -2.62 10.44
N LYS A 67 -4.70 -2.69 11.56
CA LYS A 67 -4.78 -3.91 12.38
C LYS A 67 -5.73 -4.98 11.85
N GLU A 68 -6.67 -4.67 10.98
CA GLU A 68 -7.72 -5.63 10.64
C GLU A 68 -7.89 -5.72 9.12
N VAL A 69 -7.38 -6.80 8.57
CA VAL A 69 -8.09 -7.77 7.71
C VAL A 69 -6.99 -8.54 6.97
N ARG A 70 -6.45 -9.55 7.64
CA ARG A 70 -5.63 -10.59 7.00
C ARG A 70 -6.58 -11.53 6.25
N ILE A 71 -7.02 -11.14 5.06
CA ILE A 71 -7.58 -12.10 4.10
C ILE A 71 -6.36 -12.84 3.54
N PRO A 72 -6.20 -14.15 3.76
CA PRO A 72 -5.07 -14.88 3.23
C PRO A 72 -5.06 -14.76 1.69
N PRO A 73 -3.89 -14.52 1.08
CA PRO A 73 -3.81 -14.36 -0.37
C PRO A 73 -4.29 -15.65 -1.05
N LYS A 74 -5.28 -15.51 -1.93
CA LYS A 74 -5.63 -16.54 -2.90
C LYS A 74 -4.43 -16.70 -3.83
N ILE A 75 -3.61 -17.71 -3.55
CA ILE A 75 -2.43 -18.09 -4.32
C ILE A 75 -2.90 -18.36 -5.76
N THR A 76 -2.70 -17.40 -6.66
CA THR A 76 -2.74 -17.68 -8.10
C THR A 76 -1.34 -18.07 -8.50
N SER A 77 -1.07 -19.38 -8.44
CA SER A 77 0.04 -19.98 -9.15
C SER A 77 -0.12 -19.67 -10.64
N ARG A 78 0.93 -19.13 -11.25
CA ARG A 78 1.17 -19.33 -12.68
C ARG A 78 2.59 -19.84 -12.84
N ASN A 79 2.73 -21.16 -12.70
CA ASN A 79 3.75 -21.93 -13.39
C ASN A 79 3.73 -21.58 -14.88
N ASN A 80 4.89 -21.33 -15.47
CA ASN A 80 5.21 -21.77 -16.84
C ASN A 80 6.72 -21.62 -17.09
N GLN A 81 7.41 -22.73 -16.87
CA GLN A 81 8.65 -23.17 -17.53
C GLN A 81 8.38 -23.28 -19.05
N PRO A 82 9.36 -22.95 -19.91
CA PRO A 82 10.11 -24.03 -20.57
C PRO A 82 11.59 -24.05 -20.19
#